data_AF-A0AAW6XKG0-F1
#
_entry.id   AF-A0AAW6XKG0-F1
#
_cell.length_a   1.000
_cell.length_b   1.000
_cell.length_c   1.000
_cell.angle_alpha   90.00
_cell.angle_beta   90.00
_cell.angle_gamma   90.00
#
_symmetry.space_group_name_H-M   'P 1'
#
loop_
_entity.id
_entity.type
_entity.pdbx_description
1 polymer ?
#
loop_
_entity_poly.entity_id
_entity_poly.type
_entity_poly.pdbx_seq_one_letter_code
_entity_poly.pdbx_strand_id
1 'polypeptide(L)'
;NLPLHENGMQIHAYNGDEVVYSKTYYSIGGGFIVDEEHFGQDAANEVSVPYPFKSATELLAYCNETGYSLSGLAMQNELALHSKK
;
A
#
# COMPACT_ATOMS: atom_id res chain seq x y z
N ASN A 1 24.25 -4.31 4.36
CA ASN A 1 22.96 -3.58 4.28
C ASN A 1 22.86 -2.90 2.94
N LEU A 2 21.69 -3.01 2.32
CA LEU A 2 21.34 -2.24 1.12
C LEU A 2 20.96 -0.80 1.53
N PRO A 3 21.08 0.18 0.62
CA PRO A 3 21.09 1.59 0.98
C PRO A 3 19.75 2.16 1.46
N LEU A 4 18.61 1.62 0.98
CA LEU A 4 17.30 2.26 1.21
C LEU A 4 16.54 1.75 2.43
N HIS A 5 16.75 0.51 2.83
CA HIS A 5 16.09 -0.07 4.00
C HIS A 5 16.91 -1.22 4.58
N GLU A 6 16.81 -1.41 5.89
CA GLU A 6 17.54 -2.46 6.61
C GLU A 6 17.15 -3.87 6.13
N ASN A 7 15.87 -4.07 5.81
CA ASN A 7 15.32 -5.32 5.29
C ASN A 7 15.34 -5.34 3.75
N GLY A 8 16.54 -5.29 3.17
CA GLY A 8 16.75 -5.40 1.72
C GLY A 8 17.21 -6.79 1.29
N MET A 9 16.76 -7.24 0.11
CA MET A 9 17.18 -8.48 -0.53
C MET A 9 17.41 -8.25 -2.03
N GLN A 10 18.48 -8.80 -2.57
CA GLN A 10 18.75 -8.77 -4.01
C GLN A 10 18.66 -10.18 -4.58
N ILE A 11 17.92 -10.34 -5.68
CA ILE A 11 17.77 -11.59 -6.40
C ILE A 11 18.53 -11.48 -7.71
N HIS A 12 19.33 -12.49 -8.03
CA HIS A 12 20.12 -12.57 -9.27
C HIS A 12 19.69 -13.79 -10.08
N ALA A 13 19.50 -13.61 -11.38
CA ALA A 13 19.33 -14.71 -12.33
C ALA A 13 20.66 -14.94 -13.05
N TYR A 14 21.06 -16.21 -13.17
CA TYR A 14 22.31 -16.62 -13.77
C TYR A 14 22.08 -17.46 -15.03
N ASN A 15 22.94 -17.26 -16.03
CA ASN A 15 23.11 -18.17 -17.16
C ASN A 15 24.55 -18.71 -17.12
N GLY A 16 24.73 -19.88 -16.50
CA GLY A 16 26.06 -20.34 -16.10
C GLY A 16 26.63 -19.45 -15.00
N ASP A 17 27.83 -18.91 -15.21
CA ASP A 17 28.49 -18.00 -14.25
C ASP A 17 28.14 -16.51 -14.48
N GLU A 18 27.40 -16.19 -15.56
CA GLU A 18 27.02 -14.82 -15.89
C GLU A 18 25.69 -14.43 -15.24
N VAL A 19 25.65 -13.28 -14.57
CA VAL A 19 24.40 -12.67 -14.08
C VAL A 19 23.69 -12.00 -15.26
N VAL A 20 22.53 -12.54 -15.65
CA VAL A 20 21.72 -11.99 -16.75
C VAL A 20 20.63 -11.04 -16.27
N TYR A 21 20.31 -11.08 -14.97
CA TYR A 21 19.34 -10.18 -14.35
C TYR A 21 19.63 -10.00 -12.86
N SER A 22 19.34 -8.82 -12.34
CA SER A 22 19.39 -8.54 -10.91
C SER A 22 18.27 -7.59 -10.52
N LYS A 23 17.61 -7.86 -9.41
CA LYS A 23 16.57 -6.99 -8.86
C LYS A 23 16.64 -6.94 -7.34
N THR A 24 16.54 -5.71 -6.82
CA THR A 24 16.57 -5.42 -5.39
C THR A 24 15.16 -5.16 -4.89
N TYR A 25 14.84 -5.74 -3.73
CA TYR A 25 13.55 -5.65 -3.04
C TYR A 25 13.76 -5.24 -1.59
N TYR A 26 12.80 -4.49 -1.05
CA TYR A 26 12.80 -4.00 0.32
C TYR A 26 11.46 -4.34 0.99
N SER A 27 11.53 -4.93 2.19
CA SER A 27 10.35 -5.16 3.03
C SER A 27 10.10 -3.94 3.90
N ILE A 28 8.97 -3.24 3.70
CA ILE A 28 8.66 -1.94 4.31
C ILE A 28 7.65 -2.03 5.46
N GLY A 29 7.37 -3.24 5.96
CA GLY A 29 6.47 -3.48 7.10
C GLY A 29 5.06 -3.94 6.69
N GLY A 30 4.34 -4.59 7.62
CA GLY A 30 2.98 -5.09 7.37
C GLY A 30 2.86 -6.23 6.33
N GLY A 31 3.99 -6.78 5.88
CA GLY A 31 4.05 -7.79 4.79
C GLY A 31 4.20 -7.20 3.39
N PHE A 32 4.30 -5.87 3.24
CA PHE A 32 4.49 -5.21 1.95
C PHE A 32 5.96 -5.20 1.51
N ILE A 33 6.18 -5.42 0.21
CA ILE A 33 7.49 -5.43 -0.44
C ILE A 33 7.45 -4.44 -1.61
N VAL A 34 8.49 -3.63 -1.75
CA VAL A 34 8.70 -2.71 -2.88
C VAL A 34 10.04 -3.01 -3.54
N ASP A 35 10.15 -2.82 -4.85
CA ASP A 35 11.47 -2.87 -5.49
C ASP A 35 12.22 -1.53 -5.31
N GLU A 36 13.49 -1.53 -5.64
CA GLU A 36 14.35 -0.35 -5.47
C GLU A 36 13.91 0.87 -6.28
N GLU A 37 13.34 0.65 -7.47
CA GLU A 37 12.91 1.72 -8.39
C GLU A 37 11.67 2.46 -7.86
N HIS A 38 10.81 1.76 -7.12
CA HIS A 38 9.58 2.31 -6.56
C HIS A 38 9.70 2.64 -5.05
N PHE A 39 10.89 2.52 -4.46
CA PHE A 39 11.07 2.78 -3.04
C PHE A 39 10.76 4.26 -2.70
N GLY A 40 9.86 4.47 -1.74
CA GLY A 40 9.42 5.80 -1.32
C GLY A 40 8.48 6.51 -2.31
N GLN A 41 8.05 5.83 -3.38
CA GLN A 41 6.96 6.32 -4.22
C GLN A 41 5.62 5.89 -3.63
N ASP A 42 4.66 6.82 -3.60
CA ASP A 42 3.28 6.48 -3.26
C ASP A 42 2.73 5.50 -4.31
N ALA A 43 2.02 4.47 -3.85
CA ALA A 43 1.38 3.53 -4.76
C ALA A 43 0.42 4.32 -5.67
N ALA A 44 0.64 4.23 -7.00
CA ALA A 44 -0.01 5.05 -8.02
C ALA A 44 -1.54 4.86 -8.18
N ASN A 45 -2.19 4.17 -7.23
CA ASN A 45 -3.63 3.97 -7.22
C ASN A 45 -4.25 4.78 -6.08
N GLU A 46 -4.48 6.08 -6.32
CA GLU A 46 -5.48 6.81 -5.55
C GLU A 46 -6.84 6.18 -5.83
N VAL A 47 -7.25 5.21 -5.02
CA VAL A 47 -8.56 4.60 -5.19
C VAL A 47 -9.60 5.54 -4.61
N SER A 48 -10.49 6.02 -5.49
CA SER A 48 -11.57 6.92 -5.11
C SER A 48 -12.62 6.17 -4.31
N VAL A 49 -12.67 6.42 -3.00
CA VAL A 49 -13.72 5.95 -2.10
C VAL A 49 -14.70 7.08 -1.77
N PRO A 50 -15.96 6.79 -1.37
CA PRO A 50 -16.96 7.81 -1.10
C PRO A 50 -16.62 8.73 0.08
N TYR A 51 -15.95 8.22 1.10
CA TYR A 51 -15.61 8.96 2.32
C TYR A 51 -14.10 8.89 2.61
N PRO A 52 -13.23 9.55 1.82
CA PRO A 52 -11.79 9.52 2.03
C PRO A 52 -11.42 10.39 3.25
N PHE A 53 -10.57 9.89 4.15
CA PHE A 53 -10.11 10.64 5.31
C PHE A 53 -8.63 10.43 5.58
N LYS A 54 -7.95 11.47 6.06
CA LYS A 54 -6.53 11.46 6.49
C LYS A 54 -6.36 11.75 7.98
N SER A 55 -7.46 12.09 8.67
CA SER A 55 -7.44 12.37 10.11
C SER A 55 -8.68 11.81 10.82
N ALA A 56 -8.56 11.60 12.14
CA ALA A 56 -9.69 11.20 12.96
C ALA A 56 -10.80 12.25 12.97
N THR A 57 -10.45 13.53 12.87
CA THR A 57 -11.41 14.64 12.82
C THR A 57 -12.29 14.59 11.57
N GLU A 58 -11.70 14.34 10.40
CA GLU A 58 -12.43 14.16 9.14
C GLU A 58 -13.35 12.94 9.18
N LEU A 59 -12.84 11.82 9.71
CA LEU A 59 -13.63 10.60 9.89
C LEU A 59 -14.87 10.85 10.76
N LEU A 60 -14.70 11.55 11.89
CA LEU A 60 -15.81 11.89 12.78
C LEU A 60 -16.78 12.89 12.15
N ALA A 61 -16.30 13.84 11.34
CA ALA A 61 -17.15 14.77 10.61
C ALA A 61 -18.09 14.00 9.65
N TYR A 62 -17.58 13.03 8.90
CA TYR A 62 -18.40 12.20 8.03
C TYR A 62 -19.41 11.34 8.81
N CYS A 63 -19.03 10.77 9.95
CA CYS A 63 -19.97 10.04 10.79
C CYS A 63 -21.12 10.93 11.27
N ASN A 64 -20.82 12.17 11.67
CA ASN A 64 -21.85 13.13 12.10
C ASN A 64 -22.75 13.58 10.95
N GLU A 65 -22.20 13.78 9.75
CA GLU A 65 -22.96 14.22 8.57
C GLU A 65 -23.86 13.11 8.01
N THR A 66 -23.34 11.88 7.92
CA THR A 66 -24.05 10.74 7.30
C THR A 66 -24.94 9.99 8.28
N GLY A 67 -24.68 10.12 9.59
CA GLY A 67 -25.29 9.30 10.63
C GLY A 67 -24.74 7.87 10.69
N TYR A 68 -23.71 7.53 9.91
CA TYR A 68 -23.09 6.21 9.98
C TYR A 68 -22.19 6.06 11.21
N SER A 69 -22.18 4.84 11.77
CA SER A 69 -21.11 4.43 12.66
C SER A 69 -19.77 4.39 11.91
N LEU A 70 -18.66 4.38 12.65
CA LEU A 70 -17.31 4.21 12.08
C LEU A 70 -17.23 2.97 11.18
N SER A 71 -17.78 1.85 11.64
CA SER A 71 -17.82 0.59 10.87
C SER A 71 -18.73 0.68 9.64
N GLY A 72 -19.82 1.43 9.72
CA GLY A 72 -20.70 1.68 8.58
C GLY A 72 -20.01 2.47 7.49
N LEU A 73 -19.28 3.52 7.86
CA LEU A 73 -18.49 4.34 6.93
C LEU A 73 -17.36 3.53 6.30
N ALA A 74 -16.61 2.76 7.11
CA ALA A 74 -15.58 1.85 6.61
C ALA A 74 -16.17 0.85 5.59
N MET A 75 -17.34 0.27 5.89
CA MET A 75 -18.03 -0.63 4.97
C MET A 75 -18.41 0.06 3.64
N GLN A 76 -18.83 1.32 3.65
CA GLN A 76 -19.13 2.04 2.41
C GLN A 76 -17.88 2.25 1.54
N ASN A 77 -16.75 2.56 2.17
CA ASN A 77 -15.48 2.65 1.45
C ASN A 77 -15.04 1.30 0.88
N GLU A 78 -15.12 0.23 1.67
CA GLU A 78 -14.80 -1.14 1.21
C GLU A 78 -15.69 -1.59 0.05
N LEU A 79 -16.97 -1.25 0.05
CA LEU A 79 -17.89 -1.61 -1.04
C LEU A 79 -17.57 -0.90 -2.36
N ALA A 80 -16.91 0.25 -2.33
CA ALA A 80 -16.44 0.92 -3.55
C ALA A 80 -15.20 0.24 -4.15
N LEU A 81 -14.43 -0.47 -3.32
CA LEU A 81 -13.22 -1.20 -3.69
C LEU A 81 -13.53 -2.66 -4.09
N HIS A 82 -14.46 -3.28 -3.36
CA HIS A 82 -14.79 -4.69 -3.45
C HIS A 82 -16.30 -4.86 -3.44
N SER A 83 -16.86 -5.41 -4.53
CA SER A 83 -18.28 -5.79 -4.56
C SER A 83 -18.59 -6.82 -3.48
N LYS A 84 -19.72 -6.65 -2.79
CA LYS A 84 -20.22 -7.62 -1.81
C LYS A 84 -20.44 -8.97 -2.50
N LYS A 85 -19.77 -10.02 -2.01
CA LYS A 85 -20.05 -11.40 -2.41
C LYS A 85 -21.34 -11.90 -1.77
#